data_AF-A0A846RL11-F1
#
_entry.id   AF-A0A846RL11-F1
#
_cell.length_a   1.000
_cell.length_b   1.000
_cell.length_c   1.000
_cell.angle_alpha   90.00
_cell.angle_beta   90.00
_cell.angle_gamma   90.00
#
_symmetry.space_group_name_H-M   'P 1'
#
loop_
_entity.id
_entity.type
_entity.pdbx_description
1 polymer ?
#
loop_
_entity_poly.entity_id
_entity_poly.type
_entity_poly.pdbx_seq_one_letter_code
_entity_poly.pdbx_strand_id
1 'polypeptide(L)' 'MPRNEDVILATDARDLSEALGCSPDTVENLRGMGVIASQGELWDVGPARDYLRDAAWADSLWH' A
#
# COMPACT_ATOMS: atom_id res chain seq x y z
N MET A 1 -16.49 -23.47 2.66
CA MET A 1 -15.15 -23.28 3.24
C MET A 1 -14.73 -21.86 2.91
N PRO A 2 -14.43 -20.98 3.88
CA PRO A 2 -13.85 -19.69 3.54
C PRO A 2 -12.50 -19.96 2.87
N ARG A 3 -12.28 -19.35 1.70
CA ARG A 3 -10.98 -19.36 1.03
C ARG A 3 -10.09 -18.48 1.90
N ASN A 4 -9.06 -19.04 2.53
CA ASN A 4 -8.03 -18.23 3.16
C ASN A 4 -7.34 -17.49 2.00
N GLU A 5 -7.64 -16.21 1.84
CA GLU A 5 -6.97 -15.36 0.87
C GLU A 5 -5.66 -14.93 1.52
N ASP A 6 -4.54 -15.50 1.04
CA ASP A 6 -3.21 -15.09 1.46
C ASP A 6 -2.90 -13.72 0.85
N VAL A 7 -2.98 -12.68 1.68
CA VAL A 7 -2.68 -11.30 1.31
C VAL A 7 -1.34 -10.90 1.92
N ILE A 8 -0.42 -10.45 1.07
CA ILE A 8 0.90 -9.96 1.47
C ILE A 8 0.96 -8.46 1.18
N LEU A 9 1.30 -7.67 2.20
CA LEU A 9 1.65 -6.26 2.04
C LEU A 9 3.11 -6.19 1.58
N ALA A 10 3.34 -5.67 0.38
CA ALA A 10 4.68 -5.48 -0.19
C ALA A 10 4.80 -4.09 -0.79
N THR A 11 5.91 -3.40 -0.49
CA THR A 11 6.14 -2.02 -0.96
C THR A 11 6.57 -2.01 -2.42
N ASP A 12 7.37 -3.01 -2.83
CA ASP A 12 7.82 -3.19 -4.20
C ASP A 12 7.94 -4.67 -4.59
N ALA A 13 8.38 -4.95 -5.83
CA ALA A 13 8.50 -6.30 -6.35
C ALA A 13 9.58 -7.14 -5.66
N ARG A 14 10.59 -6.51 -5.03
CA ARG A 14 11.64 -7.21 -4.29
C ARG A 14 11.10 -7.71 -2.96
N ASP A 15 10.39 -6.86 -2.24
CA ASP A 15 9.70 -7.25 -0.99
C ASP A 15 8.78 -8.45 -1.23
N LEU A 16 8.01 -8.38 -2.33
CA LEU A 16 7.11 -9.46 -2.73
C LEU A 16 7.88 -10.73 -3.11
N SER A 17 9.04 -10.61 -3.74
CA SER A 17 9.85 -11.74 -4.16
C SER A 17 10.47 -12.50 -2.98
N GLU A 18 10.88 -11.79 -1.94
CA GLU A 18 11.38 -12.39 -0.69
C GLU A 18 10.25 -13.13 0.03
N ALA A 19 9.07 -12.52 0.14
CA ALA A 19 7.91 -13.14 0.76
C ALA A 19 7.45 -14.43 0.05
N LEU A 20 7.63 -14.49 -1.28
CA LEU A 20 7.28 -15.64 -2.11
C LEU A 20 8.43 -16.64 -2.29
N GLY A 21 9.65 -16.32 -1.84
CA GLY A 21 10.84 -17.16 -2.02
C GLY A 21 11.27 -17.33 -3.48
N CYS A 22 11.03 -16.32 -4.33
CA CYS A 22 11.37 -16.33 -5.75
C CYS A 22 12.18 -15.09 -6.16
N SER A 23 12.59 -15.01 -7.43
CA SER A 23 13.26 -13.81 -7.95
C SER A 23 12.25 -12.67 -8.24
N PRO A 24 12.67 -11.39 -8.23
CA PRO A 24 11.82 -10.27 -8.66
C PRO A 24 11.29 -10.43 -10.09
N ASP A 25 12.11 -10.98 -11.01
CA ASP A 25 11.66 -11.28 -12.37
C ASP A 25 10.51 -12.30 -12.39
N THR A 26 10.54 -13.27 -11.47
CA THR A 26 9.46 -14.24 -11.31
C THR A 26 8.19 -13.56 -10.81
N VAL A 27 8.31 -12.60 -9.88
CA VAL A 27 7.16 -11.81 -9.41
C VAL A 27 6.54 -11.01 -10.55
N GLU A 28 7.35 -10.33 -11.36
CA GLU A 28 6.84 -9.57 -12.51
C GLU A 28 6.20 -10.47 -13.56
N ASN A 29 6.75 -11.66 -13.80
CA ASN A 29 6.13 -12.67 -14.66
C ASN A 29 4.78 -13.14 -14.09
N LEU A 30 4.72 -13.47 -12.80
CA LEU A 30 3.49 -13.92 -12.14
C LEU A 30 2.41 -12.82 -12.11
N ARG A 31 2.83 -11.57 -11.95
CA ARG A 31 1.97 -10.39 -12.08
C ARG A 31 1.45 -10.24 -13.52
N GLY A 32 2.33 -10.37 -14.51
CA GLY A 32 1.98 -10.33 -15.93
C GLY A 32 1.05 -11.47 -16.36
N MET A 33 1.17 -12.63 -15.72
CA MET A 33 0.29 -13.79 -15.91
C MET A 33 -1.04 -13.69 -15.13
N GLY A 34 -1.20 -12.67 -14.27
CA GLY A 34 -2.41 -12.49 -13.46
C GLY A 34 -2.53 -13.47 -12.28
N VAL A 35 -1.44 -14.14 -11.89
CA VAL A 35 -1.39 -15.04 -10.72
C VAL A 35 -1.36 -14.24 -9.42
N ILE A 36 -0.67 -13.09 -9.42
CA ILE A 36 -0.59 -12.18 -8.29
C ILE A 36 -1.25 -10.86 -8.67
N ALA A 37 -2.14 -10.37 -7.80
CA ALA A 37 -2.77 -9.07 -7.92
C ALA A 37 -2.29 -8.15 -6.80
N SER A 38 -1.93 -6.91 -7.13
CA SER A 38 -1.67 -5.88 -6.12
C SER A 38 -3.00 -5.30 -5.63
N GLN A 39 -3.14 -5.18 -4.31
CA GLN A 39 -4.36 -4.64 -3.67
C GLN A 39 -4.20 -3.18 -3.20
N GLY A 40 -3.20 -2.44 -3.71
CA GLY A 40 -2.99 -1.00 -3.43
C GLY A 40 -2.20 -0.69 -2.16
N GLU A 41 -2.10 0.60 -1.81
CA GLU A 41 -1.44 1.11 -0.59
C GLU A 41 -2.48 1.42 0.52
N LEU A 42 -2.18 1.04 1.76
CA LEU A 42 -3.07 1.29 2.90
C LEU A 42 -2.48 2.37 3.83
N TRP A 43 -3.12 3.53 3.85
CA TRP A 43 -2.72 4.66 4.71
C TRP A 43 -3.92 5.17 5.52
N ASP A 44 -3.77 5.28 6.84
CA ASP A 44 -4.70 6.06 7.66
C ASP A 44 -4.29 7.53 7.66
N VAL A 45 -5.02 8.32 6.88
CA VAL A 45 -4.73 9.73 6.62
C VAL A 45 -5.62 10.70 7.40
N GLY A 46 -6.50 10.20 8.28
CA GLY A 46 -7.47 11.02 9.02
C GLY A 46 -6.81 12.09 9.92
N PRO A 47 -5.92 11.70 10.85
CA PRO A 47 -5.27 12.65 11.76
C PRO A 47 -4.45 13.73 11.03
N ALA A 48 -3.77 13.35 9.94
CA ALA A 48 -3.00 14.31 9.13
C ALA A 48 -3.91 15.37 8.48
N ARG A 49 -5.11 14.95 8.04
CA ARG A 49 -6.08 15.85 7.42
C ARG A 49 -6.67 16.83 8.42
N ASP A 50 -6.93 16.36 9.65
CA ASP A 50 -7.48 17.22 10.69
C ASP A 50 -6.43 18.24 11.16
N TYR A 51 -5.20 17.82 11.37
CA TYR A 51 -4.10 18.74 11.68
C TYR A 51 -3.91 19.83 10.61
N LEU A 52 -3.89 19.45 9.33
CA LEU A 52 -3.70 20.41 8.24
C LEU A 52 -4.86 21.41 8.15
N ARG A 53 -6.08 21.00 8.52
CA ARG A 53 -7.25 21.88 8.58
C ARG A 53 -7.14 22.87 9.72
N ASP A 54 -6.74 22.41 10.90
CA ASP A 54 -6.57 23.26 12.07
C ASP A 54 -5.46 24.30 11.85
N ALA A 55 -4.36 23.88 11.22
CA ALA A 55 -3.26 24.78 10.84
C ALA A 55 -3.71 25.85 9.84
N ALA A 56 -4.48 25.49 8.81
CA ALA A 56 -5.00 26.43 7.83
C ALA A 56 -6.03 27.41 8.42
N TRP A 57 -6.85 26.95 9.37
CA TRP A 57 -7.77 27.81 10.10
C TRP A 57 -7.02 28.83 10.97
N ALA A 58 -6.00 28.39 11.72
CA ALA A 58 -5.19 29.27 12.56
C ALA A 58 -4.50 30.36 11.72
N ASP A 59 -3.96 30.00 10.54
CA ASP A 59 -3.35 30.94 9.60
C ASP A 59 -4.36 32.02 9.14
N SER A 60 -5.59 31.63 8.80
CA SER A 60 -6.64 32.55 8.33
C SER A 60 -7.11 33.60 9.35
N LEU A 61 -6.87 33.38 10.65
CA LEU A 61 -7.26 34.29 11.72
C LEU A 61 -6.17 35.27 12.13
N TRP A 62 -4.92 35.03 11.72
CA TRP A 62 -3.75 35.80 12.14
C TRP A 62 -3.32 36.85 11.09
N HIS A 63 -4.19 37.15 10.13
CA HIS A 63 -3.99 38.17 9.10
C HIS A 63 -4.63 39.52 9.44
#